data_AF-A0A4P5UPV6-F1
#
_entry.id   AF-A0A4P5UPV6-F1
#
_cell.length_a   1.000
_cell.length_b   1.000
_cell.length_c   1.000
_cell.angle_alpha   90.00
_cell.angle_beta   90.00
_cell.angle_gamma   90.00
#
_symmetry.space_group_name_H-M   'P 1'
#
loop_
_entity.id
_entity.type
_entity.pdbx_description
1 polymer ?
#
loop_
_entity_poly.entity_id
_entity_poly.type
_entity_poly.pdbx_seq_one_letter_code
_entity_poly.pdbx_strand_id
1 'polypeptide(L)' 'MGIKSLTLFVKKGGFEIKRIQAVEGNQTLIWDIQSLKINSSLRESLFTFSPPKDTEILDLR' A
#
# COMPACT_ATOMS: atom_id res chain seq x y z
N MET A 1 10.96 -9.09 -14.43
CA MET A 1 11.59 -8.41 -13.28
C MET A 1 10.53 -8.29 -12.20
N GLY A 2 10.87 -8.56 -10.94
CA GLY A 2 9.93 -8.47 -9.83
C GLY A 2 10.67 -8.21 -8.53
N ILE A 3 9.91 -8.15 -7.43
CA ILE A 3 10.46 -7.93 -6.10
C ILE A 3 11.39 -9.09 -5.75
N LYS A 4 12.67 -8.78 -5.53
CA LYS A 4 13.71 -9.73 -5.10
C LYS A 4 13.64 -9.99 -3.60
N SER A 5 13.35 -8.96 -2.81
CA SER A 5 13.20 -9.07 -1.37
C SER A 5 12.22 -8.06 -0.83
N LEU A 6 11.57 -8.44 0.28
CA LEU A 6 10.64 -7.60 1.04
C LEU A 6 11.04 -7.65 2.51
N THR A 7 11.23 -6.49 3.12
CA THR A 7 11.51 -6.35 4.55
C THR A 7 10.39 -5.57 5.21
N LEU A 8 9.80 -6.15 6.25
CA LEU A 8 8.77 -5.52 7.06
C LEU A 8 9.34 -5.13 8.42
N PHE A 9 9.17 -3.87 8.78
CA PHE A 9 9.57 -3.36 10.09
C PHE A 9 8.32 -3.27 10.95
N VAL A 10 8.26 -4.08 12.00
CA VAL A 10 7.11 -4.18 12.90
C VAL A 10 7.45 -3.56 14.24
N LYS A 11 6.49 -2.84 14.83
CA LYS A 11 6.63 -2.26 16.18
C LYS A 11 6.88 -3.37 17.20
N LYS A 12 7.92 -3.20 18.03
CA LYS A 12 8.21 -4.12 19.13
C LYS A 12 7.00 -4.24 20.07
N GLY A 13 6.61 -5.47 20.38
CA GLY A 13 5.48 -5.76 21.28
C GLY A 13 4.09 -5.64 20.65
N GLY A 14 4.00 -5.54 19.32
CA GLY A 14 2.73 -5.56 18.59
C GLY A 14 2.90 -6.07 17.16
N PHE A 15 1.85 -5.92 16.36
CA PHE A 15 1.81 -6.34 14.96
C PHE A 15 1.68 -5.15 13.98
N GLU A 16 1.85 -3.93 14.49
CA GLU A 16 1.79 -2.72 13.66
C GLU A 16 3.02 -2.62 12.76
N ILE A 17 2.81 -2.63 11.45
CA ILE A 17 3.88 -2.34 10.47
C ILE A 17 4.19 -0.83 10.54
N LYS A 18 5.48 -0.49 10.54
CA LYS A 18 6.00 0.89 10.51
C LYS A 18 6.65 1.23 9.18
N ARG A 19 7.30 0.25 8.54
CA ARG A 19 7.93 0.43 7.24
C ARG A 19 7.83 -0.85 6.43
N ILE A 20 7.66 -0.67 5.13
CA ILE A 20 7.82 -1.70 4.12
C ILE A 20 8.97 -1.26 3.22
N GLN A 21 9.92 -2.16 2.99
CA GLN A 21 11.00 -1.95 2.03
C GLN A 21 11.00 -3.09 1.02
N ALA A 22 11.04 -2.77 -0.27
CA ALA A 22 11.14 -3.74 -1.35
C ALA A 22 12.37 -3.45 -2.22
N VAL A 23 13.10 -4.50 -2.63
CA VAL A 23 14.16 -4.40 -3.63
C VAL A 23 13.63 -4.95 -4.95
N GLU A 24 13.56 -4.11 -5.97
CA GLU A 24 13.08 -4.47 -7.31
C GLU A 24 14.10 -4.05 -8.36
N GLY A 25 14.69 -5.04 -9.06
CA GLY A 25 15.78 -4.79 -10.00
C GLY A 25 17.00 -4.19 -9.30
N ASN A 26 17.28 -2.92 -9.60
CA ASN A 26 18.36 -2.09 -9.01
C ASN A 26 17.80 -0.95 -8.12
N GLN A 27 16.50 -0.96 -7.83
CA GLN A 27 15.84 0.06 -7.03
C GLN A 27 15.44 -0.49 -5.67
N THR A 28 15.42 0.40 -4.67
CA THR A 28 14.83 0.12 -3.36
C THR A 28 13.64 1.06 -3.16
N LEU A 29 12.47 0.48 -2.96
CA LEU A 29 11.23 1.19 -2.67
C LEU A 29 10.99 1.16 -1.16
N ILE A 30 10.64 2.31 -0.56
CA ILE A 30 10.43 2.45 0.88
C ILE A 30 9.08 3.14 1.10
N TRP A 31 8.23 2.53 1.93
CA TRP A 31 6.97 3.09 2.40
C TRP A 31 6.96 3.18 3.91
N ASP A 32 6.83 4.40 4.44
CA ASP A 32 6.72 4.69 5.86
C ASP A 32 5.27 4.91 6.29
N ILE A 33 4.83 4.18 7.32
CA ILE A 33 3.47 4.27 7.87
C ILE A 33 3.49 5.28 9.02
N GLN A 34 2.99 6.49 8.74
CA GLN A 34 2.94 7.57 9.73
C GLN A 34 1.87 7.35 10.80
N SER A 35 0.68 6.88 10.41
CA SER A 35 -0.45 6.65 11.32
C SER A 35 -1.22 5.42 10.90
N LEU A 36 -1.54 4.54 11.85
CA LEU A 36 -2.34 3.34 11.65
C LEU A 36 -3.51 3.35 12.64
N LYS A 37 -4.74 3.35 12.11
CA LYS A 37 -5.97 3.28 12.90
C LYS A 37 -6.64 1.92 12.69
N ILE A 38 -6.60 1.09 13.71
CA ILE A 38 -7.22 -0.24 13.72
C ILE A 38 -8.71 -0.11 14.07
N ASN A 39 -9.56 -1.02 13.57
CA ASN A 39 -11.01 -1.05 13.84
C ASN A 39 -11.74 0.23 13.42
N SER A 40 -11.29 0.88 12.35
CA SER A 40 -12.04 1.97 11.75
C SER A 40 -13.22 1.39 10.97
N SER A 41 -14.43 1.89 11.22
CA SER A 41 -15.61 1.61 10.40
C SER A 41 -15.47 2.34 9.06
N LEU A 42 -14.64 1.79 8.17
CA LEU A 42 -14.40 2.33 6.84
C LEU A 42 -15.65 2.13 5.98
N ARG A 43 -16.03 3.18 5.24
CA ARG A 43 -17.13 3.11 4.30
C ARG A 43 -16.72 2.27 3.09
N GLU A 44 -17.61 1.42 2.59
CA GLU A 44 -17.34 0.56 1.41
C GLU A 44 -16.96 1.37 0.17
N SER A 45 -17.50 2.58 0.03
CA SER A 45 -17.20 3.49 -1.09
C SER A 45 -15.72 3.89 -1.20
N LEU A 46 -14.92 3.71 -0.14
CA LEU A 46 -13.47 3.93 -0.19
C LEU A 46 -12.75 2.86 -1.04
N PHE A 47 -13.39 1.71 -1.25
CA PHE A 47 -12.85 0.58 -2.02
C PHE A 47 -13.46 0.51 -3.43
N THR A 48 -14.26 1.49 -3.82
CA THR A 48 -14.79 1.63 -5.17
C THR A 48 -14.06 2.74 -5.91
N PHE A 49 -13.70 2.48 -7.16
CA PHE A 49 -13.18 3.52 -8.05
C PHE A 49 -14.32 4.08 -8.90
N SER A 50 -14.55 5.39 -8.79
CA SER A 50 -15.42 6.13 -9.69
C SER A 50 -14.55 7.13 -10.45
N PRO A 51 -14.33 6.93 -11.76
CA PRO A 51 -13.45 7.81 -12.51
C PRO A 51 -14.00 9.23 -12.54
N PRO A 52 -13.16 10.25 -12.33
CA PRO A 52 -13.57 11.64 -12.51
C PRO A 52 -14.13 11.87 -13.91
N LYS A 53 -14.96 12.92 -14.05
CA LYS A 53 -15.48 13.32 -15.36
C LYS A 53 -14.32 13.53 -16.34
N ASP A 54 -14.52 13.10 -17.57
CA ASP A 54 -13.54 13.22 -18.68
C ASP A 54 -12.27 12.37 -18.51
N THR A 55 -12.25 11.42 -17.56
CA THR A 55 -11.16 10.44 -17.44
C THR A 55 -11.33 9.36 -18.51
N GLU A 56 -10.32 9.19 -19.36
CA GLU A 56 -10.23 8.05 -20.27
C GLU A 56 -9.92 6.77 -19.47
N ILE A 57 -10.74 5.74 -19.64
CA ILE A 57 -10.56 4.45 -18.97
C ILE A 57 -10.24 3.39 -20.01
N LEU A 58 -9.03 2.85 -19.92
CA LEU A 58 -8.64 1.63 -20.61
C LEU A 58 -8.79 0.45 -19.64
N ASP A 59 -9.86 -0.33 -19.81
CA ASP A 59 -10.10 -1.55 -19.06
C ASP A 59 -9.46 -2.75 -19.77
N LEU A 60 -8.59 -3.48 -19.06
CA LEU A 60 -7.80 -4.60 -19.59
C LEU A 60 -8.14 -5.94 -18.91
N ARG A 61 -9.26 -5.98 -18.19
CA ARG A 61 -9.71 -7.17 -17.44
C ARG A 61 -10.32 -8.25 -18.31
#